data_AF-A0A9P5TVC1-F1
#
_entry.id   AF-A0A9P5TVC1-F1
#
_cell.length_a   1.000
_cell.length_b   1.000
_cell.length_c   1.000
_cell.angle_alpha   90.00
_cell.angle_beta   90.00
_cell.angle_gamma   90.00
#
_symmetry.space_group_name_H-M   'P 1'
#
loop_
_entity.id
_entity.type
_entity.pdbx_description
1 polymer ?
#
loop_
_entity_poly.entity_id
_entity_poly.type
_entity_poly.pdbx_seq_one_letter_code
_entity_poly.pdbx_strand_id
1 'polypeptide(L)'
;MRAAATFGFGRVHGLGMLAWHRSEVSGKMLGNPSVSETLTSYMLSLRCRKTLKGEISLSAHAVTSVSLVMFIVPMCNLCALISQLYNYNNQPVFQEPQAYKPSARNVPKEPDGWGGTRSRTECNLGYCLFFCGLLWVDELLKIQVHDIELETNPETGLVITLTLHLPFCKTSQFGEIKPFVFHVMPDQYAHLCVVRAYLRWILVSGITEGYVFRKMCANDRIAEENEPMTSEQFLEMFRNNLVDVGVDPLPYG
;
A
#
# COMPACT_ATOMS: atom_id res chain seq x y z
N MET A 1 15.05 9.57 -2.77
CA MET A 1 16.01 10.20 -3.72
C MET A 1 16.86 11.33 -3.12
N ARG A 2 16.30 12.41 -2.56
CA ARG A 2 17.11 13.55 -2.04
C ARG A 2 18.15 13.12 -0.98
N ALA A 3 17.77 12.28 -0.02
CA ALA A 3 18.68 11.77 1.00
C ALA A 3 19.85 10.94 0.41
N ALA A 4 19.58 10.08 -0.57
CA ALA A 4 20.60 9.30 -1.26
C ALA A 4 21.56 10.18 -2.09
N ALA A 5 21.04 11.20 -2.78
CA ALA A 5 21.85 12.18 -3.49
C ALA A 5 22.70 13.03 -2.53
N THR A 6 22.14 13.46 -1.39
CA THR A 6 22.89 14.18 -0.35
C THR A 6 24.02 13.32 0.21
N PHE A 7 23.78 12.04 0.47
CA PHE A 7 24.82 11.10 0.88
C PHE A 7 25.89 10.90 -0.20
N GLY A 8 25.50 10.71 -1.46
CA GLY A 8 26.42 10.54 -2.58
C GLY A 8 27.32 11.76 -2.79
N PHE A 9 26.74 12.95 -2.94
CA PHE A 9 27.52 14.18 -3.12
C PHE A 9 28.33 14.54 -1.88
N GLY A 10 27.77 14.34 -0.68
CA GLY A 10 28.44 14.67 0.57
C GLY A 10 29.61 13.74 0.90
N ARG A 11 29.39 12.43 0.83
CA ARG A 11 30.34 11.41 1.33
C ARG A 11 31.17 10.75 0.23
N VAL A 12 30.60 10.50 -0.94
CA VAL A 12 31.31 9.84 -2.06
C VAL A 12 32.12 10.86 -2.87
N HIS A 13 31.55 12.04 -3.14
CA HIS A 13 32.24 13.11 -3.86
C HIS A 13 32.93 14.14 -2.95
N GLY A 14 32.85 13.97 -1.63
CA GLY A 14 33.56 14.81 -0.66
C GLY A 14 33.10 16.27 -0.62
N LEU A 15 31.93 16.59 -1.19
CA LEU A 15 31.41 17.97 -1.26
C LEU A 15 30.76 18.44 0.05
N GLY A 16 30.65 17.56 1.03
CA GLY A 16 30.09 17.84 2.35
C GLY A 16 28.60 18.21 2.32
N MET A 17 28.18 18.96 3.34
CA MET A 17 26.79 19.39 3.54
C MET A 17 26.56 20.87 3.27
N LEU A 18 27.61 21.59 2.83
CA LEU A 18 27.51 23.01 2.49
C LEU A 18 26.57 23.19 1.29
N ALA A 19 25.69 24.19 1.33
CA ALA A 19 24.81 24.48 0.20
C ALA A 19 25.63 24.86 -1.04
N TRP A 20 25.13 24.47 -2.22
CA TRP A 20 25.75 24.83 -3.50
C TRP A 20 25.83 26.36 -3.66
N HIS A 21 27.04 26.89 -3.77
CA HIS A 21 27.32 28.31 -3.90
C HIS A 21 28.52 28.56 -4.81
N ARG A 22 28.63 29.78 -5.35
CA ARG A 22 29.82 30.19 -6.08
C ARG A 22 30.87 30.69 -5.09
N SER A 23 32.07 30.13 -5.14
CA SER A 23 33.21 30.63 -4.37
C SER A 23 33.61 32.03 -4.85
N GLU A 24 33.66 33.00 -3.95
CA GLU A 24 34.04 34.38 -4.27
C GLU A 24 35.52 34.50 -4.67
N VAL A 25 36.36 33.61 -4.12
CA VAL A 25 37.82 33.62 -4.35
C VAL A 25 38.20 32.89 -5.64
N SER A 26 37.56 31.76 -5.95
CA SER A 26 37.94 30.91 -7.08
C SER A 26 36.98 30.99 -8.27
N GLY A 27 35.81 31.60 -8.11
CA GLY A 27 34.74 31.67 -9.11
C GLY A 27 34.07 30.33 -9.44
N LYS A 28 34.55 29.21 -8.86
CA LYS A 28 34.01 27.86 -9.07
C LYS A 28 32.80 27.60 -8.18
N MET A 29 31.90 26.76 -8.66
CA MET A 29 30.77 26.29 -7.85
C MET A 29 31.25 25.23 -6.86
N LEU A 30 30.94 25.40 -5.58
CA LEU A 30 31.31 24.52 -4.48
C LEU A 30 30.08 24.15 -3.64
N GLY A 31 30.17 23.05 -2.90
CA GLY A 31 29.11 22.55 -2.01
C GLY A 31 28.28 21.42 -2.62
N ASN A 32 27.15 21.11 -2.01
CA ASN A 32 26.28 20.01 -2.38
C ASN A 32 25.02 20.51 -3.11
N PRO A 33 24.83 20.17 -4.39
CA PRO A 33 23.66 20.55 -5.18
C PRO A 33 22.33 20.11 -4.55
N SER A 34 22.27 18.98 -3.84
CA SER A 34 21.03 18.46 -3.27
C SER A 34 20.50 19.26 -2.06
N VAL A 35 21.36 20.12 -1.49
CA VAL A 35 21.07 20.97 -0.32
C VAL A 35 20.81 22.43 -0.74
N SER A 36 20.99 22.77 -2.02
CA SER A 36 20.76 24.12 -2.54
C SER A 36 19.27 24.50 -2.52
N GLU A 37 18.97 25.62 -1.87
CA GLU A 37 17.63 26.19 -1.85
C GLU A 37 17.20 26.66 -3.24
N THR A 38 18.10 27.29 -4.00
CA THR A 38 17.83 27.75 -5.36
C THR A 38 17.46 26.60 -6.30
N LEU A 39 18.19 25.48 -6.25
CA LEU A 39 17.85 24.29 -7.04
C LEU A 39 16.54 23.65 -6.57
N THR A 40 16.27 23.66 -5.27
CA THR A 40 15.01 23.13 -4.71
C THR A 40 13.82 23.93 -5.24
N SER A 41 13.87 25.26 -5.14
CA SER A 41 12.83 26.16 -5.64
C SER A 41 12.67 26.05 -7.16
N TYR A 42 13.77 25.91 -7.90
CA TYR A 42 13.72 25.67 -9.34
C TYR A 42 13.02 24.35 -9.68
N MET A 43 13.40 23.24 -9.02
CA MET A 43 12.79 21.92 -9.24
C MET A 43 11.30 21.91 -8.90
N LEU A 44 10.89 22.57 -7.82
CA LEU A 44 9.47 22.76 -7.48
C LEU A 44 8.73 23.56 -8.56
N SER A 45 9.31 24.67 -9.03
CA SER A 45 8.72 25.48 -10.12
C SER A 45 8.61 24.70 -11.43
N LEU A 46 9.59 23.85 -11.73
CA LEU A 46 9.62 23.05 -12.93
C LEU A 46 8.56 21.95 -12.86
N ARG A 47 8.41 21.32 -11.68
CA ARG A 47 7.34 20.37 -11.40
C ARG A 47 5.96 21.00 -11.56
N CYS A 48 5.72 22.18 -10.99
CA CYS A 48 4.44 22.89 -11.14
C CYS A 48 4.15 23.26 -12.62
N ARG A 49 5.17 23.72 -13.37
CA ARG A 49 5.02 24.03 -14.80
C ARG A 49 4.73 22.81 -15.66
N LYS A 50 5.34 21.67 -15.33
CA LYS A 50 5.04 20.37 -15.95
C LYS A 50 3.59 19.97 -15.66
N THR A 51 3.15 20.04 -14.40
CA THR A 51 1.74 19.79 -14.02
C THR A 51 0.76 20.70 -14.77
N LEU A 52 1.06 21.99 -14.91
CA LEU A 52 0.24 22.94 -15.66
C LEU A 52 0.18 22.66 -17.17
N LYS A 53 1.23 22.08 -17.75
CA LYS A 53 1.25 21.60 -19.15
C LYS A 53 0.58 20.24 -19.34
N GLY A 54 -0.04 19.69 -18.29
CA GLY A 54 -0.67 18.37 -18.31
C GLY A 54 0.30 17.20 -18.11
N GLU A 55 1.58 17.44 -17.81
CA GLU A 55 2.47 16.37 -17.35
C GLU A 55 2.10 16.03 -15.90
N ILE A 56 1.58 14.83 -15.69
CA ILE A 56 1.18 14.36 -14.37
C ILE A 56 2.44 14.29 -13.48
N SER A 57 2.41 14.97 -12.34
CA SER A 57 3.45 14.84 -11.31
C SER A 57 3.47 13.41 -10.79
N LEU A 58 4.34 12.56 -11.35
CA LEU A 58 4.43 11.17 -10.93
C LEU A 58 5.04 11.10 -9.52
N SER A 59 4.20 10.95 -8.50
CA SER A 59 4.46 9.94 -7.45
C SER A 59 3.99 8.56 -7.94
N ALA A 60 4.21 8.29 -9.23
CA ALA A 60 3.55 7.28 -10.03
C ALA A 60 4.59 6.48 -10.83
N HIS A 61 5.38 5.67 -10.11
CA HIS A 61 5.96 4.46 -10.68
C HIS A 61 5.23 3.19 -10.24
N ALA A 62 4.23 3.30 -9.37
CA ALA A 62 3.17 2.30 -9.32
C ALA A 62 2.41 2.37 -10.65
N VAL A 63 2.49 1.29 -11.44
CA VAL A 63 1.92 1.14 -12.79
C VAL A 63 2.81 1.65 -13.94
N THR A 64 4.06 1.17 -14.00
CA THR A 64 4.65 0.63 -15.24
C THR A 64 5.99 -0.02 -14.90
N SER A 65 5.98 -1.30 -14.52
CA SER A 65 7.09 -2.16 -14.92
C SER A 65 6.74 -2.69 -16.32
N VAL A 66 7.22 -1.96 -17.32
CA VAL A 66 7.26 -2.43 -18.70
C VAL A 66 8.19 -3.65 -18.72
N SER A 67 7.60 -4.83 -18.71
CA SER A 67 8.21 -6.02 -19.30
C SER A 67 7.23 -6.58 -20.32
N LEU A 68 7.31 -6.03 -21.52
CA LEU A 68 7.15 -6.73 -22.80
C LEU A 68 6.21 -7.96 -22.78
N VAL A 69 4.89 -7.76 -22.60
CA VAL A 69 3.88 -8.61 -23.25
C VAL A 69 2.73 -7.73 -23.72
N MET A 70 2.26 -8.06 -24.91
CA MET A 70 1.59 -7.23 -25.89
C MET A 70 0.13 -6.87 -25.59
N PHE A 71 -0.22 -5.63 -25.93
CA PHE A 71 -1.45 -5.20 -26.62
C PHE A 71 -2.79 -5.78 -26.10
N ILE A 72 -3.40 -5.07 -25.15
CA ILE A 72 -4.77 -4.49 -25.16
C ILE A 72 -5.15 -4.16 -23.70
N VAL A 73 -5.54 -2.89 -23.46
CA VAL A 73 -6.03 -2.27 -22.20
C VAL A 73 -4.98 -1.81 -21.16
N PRO A 74 -4.60 -0.51 -21.15
CA PRO A 74 -3.71 0.07 -20.13
C PRO A 74 -4.33 0.28 -18.73
N MET A 75 -5.63 -0.04 -18.53
CA MET A 75 -6.24 -0.17 -17.19
C MET A 75 -5.95 -1.53 -16.52
N CYS A 76 -5.33 -2.49 -17.22
CA CYS A 76 -5.21 -3.88 -16.77
C CYS A 76 -4.03 -4.19 -15.85
N ASN A 77 -3.01 -3.34 -15.71
CA ASN A 77 -1.80 -3.75 -15.00
C ASN A 77 -1.97 -3.88 -13.47
N LEU A 78 -2.67 -2.94 -12.83
CA LEU A 78 -2.90 -3.02 -11.39
C LEU A 78 -3.96 -4.07 -11.05
N CYS A 79 -5.02 -4.18 -11.86
CA CYS A 79 -6.03 -5.24 -11.73
C CYS A 79 -5.40 -6.64 -11.91
N ALA A 80 -4.54 -6.81 -12.91
CA ALA A 80 -3.82 -8.06 -13.14
C ALA A 80 -2.84 -8.37 -12.01
N LEU A 81 -2.14 -7.36 -11.48
CA LEU A 81 -1.27 -7.54 -10.31
C LEU A 81 -2.07 -7.97 -9.07
N ILE A 82 -3.19 -7.29 -8.77
CA ILE A 82 -4.07 -7.68 -7.67
C ILE A 82 -4.62 -9.09 -7.89
N SER A 83 -4.95 -9.46 -9.13
CA SER A 83 -5.35 -10.83 -9.47
C SER A 83 -4.24 -11.85 -9.20
N GLN A 84 -2.99 -11.56 -9.58
CA GLN A 84 -1.84 -12.43 -9.30
C GLN A 84 -1.61 -12.59 -7.79
N LEU A 85 -1.59 -11.47 -7.06
CA LEU A 85 -1.47 -11.46 -5.59
C LEU A 85 -2.61 -12.26 -4.94
N TYR A 86 -3.85 -12.04 -5.38
CA TYR A 86 -5.02 -12.76 -4.89
C TYR A 86 -4.90 -14.27 -5.15
N ASN A 87 -4.52 -14.69 -6.35
CA ASN A 87 -4.39 -16.10 -6.69
C ASN A 87 -3.27 -16.77 -5.87
N TYR A 88 -2.14 -16.08 -5.68
CA TYR A 88 -1.05 -16.57 -4.83
C TYR A 88 -1.49 -16.70 -3.37
N ASN A 89 -2.13 -15.66 -2.82
CA ASN A 89 -2.61 -15.64 -1.44
C ASN A 89 -3.73 -16.64 -1.16
N ASN A 90 -4.47 -17.07 -2.19
CA ASN A 90 -5.51 -18.07 -2.07
C ASN A 90 -5.04 -19.51 -2.34
N GLN A 91 -3.72 -19.75 -2.45
CA GLN A 91 -3.22 -21.12 -2.50
C GLN A 91 -3.64 -21.91 -1.25
N PRO A 92 -3.88 -23.23 -1.36
CA PRO A 92 -4.33 -24.06 -0.24
C PRO A 92 -3.47 -23.97 1.03
N VAL A 93 -2.16 -23.73 0.86
CA VAL A 93 -1.19 -23.57 1.97
C VAL A 93 -1.54 -22.39 2.88
N PHE A 94 -2.21 -21.35 2.36
CA PHE A 94 -2.56 -20.12 3.06
C PHE A 94 -4.07 -20.01 3.37
N GLN A 95 -4.82 -21.12 3.26
CA GLN A 95 -6.27 -21.09 3.52
C GLN A 95 -6.62 -21.28 4.99
N GLU A 96 -5.76 -21.93 5.78
CA GLU A 96 -6.05 -22.19 7.19
C GLU A 96 -5.07 -21.43 8.09
N PRO A 97 -5.54 -20.71 9.13
CA PRO A 97 -4.65 -20.10 10.10
C PRO A 97 -3.86 -21.18 10.83
N GLN A 98 -2.54 -21.11 10.74
CA GLN A 98 -1.69 -22.06 11.45
C GLN A 98 -1.67 -21.75 12.95
N ALA A 99 -1.72 -22.79 13.78
CA ALA A 99 -1.54 -22.63 15.21
C ALA A 99 -0.15 -22.05 15.53
N TYR A 100 -0.08 -21.17 16.52
CA TYR A 100 1.18 -20.56 16.94
C TYR A 100 2.20 -21.63 17.33
N LYS A 101 3.33 -21.63 16.62
CA LYS A 101 4.52 -22.40 16.99
C LYS A 101 5.60 -21.41 17.43
N PRO A 102 6.07 -21.46 18.69
CA PRO A 102 7.19 -20.62 19.11
C PRO A 102 8.44 -21.06 18.35
N SER A 103 8.92 -20.20 17.45
CA SER A 103 10.18 -20.45 16.74
C SER A 103 11.35 -20.28 17.69
N ALA A 104 12.22 -21.28 17.78
CA ALA A 104 13.46 -21.16 18.54
C ALA A 104 14.35 -20.07 17.90
N ARG A 105 15.01 -19.27 18.74
CA ARG A 105 15.84 -18.11 18.34
C ARG A 105 16.93 -18.41 17.28
N ASN A 106 17.29 -19.67 17.09
CA ASN A 106 18.39 -20.12 16.26
C ASN A 106 17.96 -20.85 14.96
N VAL A 107 16.66 -20.91 14.65
CA VAL A 107 16.20 -21.48 13.39
C VAL A 107 16.29 -20.40 12.31
N PRO A 108 16.96 -20.66 11.16
CA PRO A 108 16.91 -19.74 10.03
C PRO A 108 15.45 -19.48 9.66
N LYS A 109 15.05 -18.20 9.61
CA LYS A 109 13.74 -17.86 9.06
C LYS A 109 13.73 -18.30 7.60
N GLU A 110 12.74 -19.11 7.22
CA GLU A 110 12.54 -19.44 5.82
C GLU A 110 12.34 -18.13 5.03
N PRO A 111 12.98 -17.97 3.87
CA PRO A 111 12.91 -16.75 3.07
C PRO A 111 11.47 -16.29 2.76
N ASP A 112 10.56 -17.25 2.64
CA ASP A 112 9.17 -17.03 2.21
C ASP A 112 8.19 -16.91 3.39
N GLY A 113 8.69 -16.90 4.63
CA GLY A 113 7.89 -17.00 5.85
C GLY A 113 7.34 -15.66 6.41
N TRP A 114 7.26 -14.60 5.59
CA TRP A 114 6.92 -13.26 6.08
C TRP A 114 5.43 -13.11 6.50
N GLY A 115 4.52 -13.86 5.88
CA GLY A 115 3.08 -13.70 6.06
C GLY A 115 2.32 -15.01 5.91
N GLY A 116 1.43 -15.29 6.86
CA GLY A 116 0.52 -16.44 6.83
C GLY A 116 -0.88 -16.06 6.34
N THR A 117 -1.85 -16.90 6.65
CA THR A 117 -3.26 -16.78 6.25
C THR A 117 -3.87 -15.44 6.65
N ARG A 118 -3.60 -14.94 7.86
CA ARG A 118 -4.15 -13.65 8.34
C ARG A 118 -3.53 -12.47 7.61
N SER A 119 -2.20 -12.37 7.60
CA SER A 119 -1.46 -11.29 6.92
C SER A 119 -1.86 -11.16 5.46
N ARG A 120 -1.99 -12.29 4.75
CA ARG A 120 -2.36 -12.33 3.34
C ARG A 120 -3.82 -11.96 3.11
N THR A 121 -4.72 -12.41 3.98
CA THR A 121 -6.15 -12.06 3.92
C THR A 121 -6.36 -10.57 4.20
N GLU A 122 -5.68 -10.02 5.21
CA GLU A 122 -5.69 -8.60 5.54
C GLU A 122 -5.19 -7.75 4.36
N CYS A 123 -4.06 -8.16 3.76
CA CYS A 123 -3.53 -7.55 2.54
C CYS A 123 -4.54 -7.55 1.39
N ASN A 124 -5.19 -8.68 1.11
CA ASN A 124 -6.19 -8.78 0.04
C ASN A 124 -7.36 -7.81 0.26
N LEU A 125 -7.86 -7.68 1.49
CA LEU A 125 -8.88 -6.68 1.83
C LEU A 125 -8.34 -5.26 1.59
N GLY A 126 -7.13 -4.98 2.05
CA GLY A 126 -6.46 -3.69 1.84
C GLY A 126 -6.34 -3.32 0.35
N TYR A 127 -5.95 -4.27 -0.50
CA TYR A 127 -5.83 -4.06 -1.95
C TYR A 127 -7.19 -3.78 -2.59
N CYS A 128 -8.24 -4.52 -2.20
CA CYS A 128 -9.58 -4.32 -2.72
C CYS A 128 -10.13 -2.94 -2.34
N LEU A 129 -9.98 -2.52 -1.08
CA LEU A 129 -10.43 -1.22 -0.59
C LEU A 129 -9.63 -0.07 -1.19
N PHE A 130 -8.31 -0.22 -1.31
CA PHE A 130 -7.44 0.75 -1.97
C PHE A 130 -7.84 0.93 -3.45
N PHE A 131 -8.05 -0.17 -4.18
CA PHE A 131 -8.36 -0.12 -5.61
C PHE A 131 -9.79 0.33 -5.90
N CYS A 132 -10.79 -0.24 -5.20
CA CYS A 132 -12.20 0.05 -5.46
C CYS A 132 -12.68 1.32 -4.77
N GLY A 133 -12.17 1.60 -3.57
CA GLY A 133 -12.51 2.80 -2.80
C GLY A 133 -11.62 4.00 -3.13
N LEU A 134 -10.51 3.81 -3.86
CA LEU A 134 -9.49 4.83 -4.11
C LEU A 134 -8.95 5.46 -2.82
N LEU A 135 -8.96 4.69 -1.73
CA LEU A 135 -8.57 5.14 -0.39
C LEU A 135 -7.07 5.25 -0.27
N TRP A 136 -6.59 6.24 0.48
CA TRP A 136 -5.17 6.30 0.83
C TRP A 136 -4.85 5.31 1.95
N VAL A 137 -3.59 4.88 2.04
CA VAL A 137 -3.15 3.93 3.09
C VAL A 137 -3.48 4.45 4.49
N ASP A 138 -3.25 5.74 4.76
CA ASP A 138 -3.58 6.32 6.07
C ASP A 138 -5.08 6.31 6.39
N GLU A 139 -5.95 6.37 5.37
CA GLU A 139 -7.41 6.30 5.53
C GLU A 139 -7.84 4.85 5.76
N LEU A 140 -7.31 3.94 4.93
CA LEU A 140 -7.53 2.50 5.01
C LEU A 140 -7.24 1.96 6.41
N LEU A 141 -6.06 2.28 6.96
CA LEU A 141 -5.61 1.73 8.24
C LEU A 141 -6.38 2.28 9.45
N LYS A 142 -7.17 3.34 9.26
CA LYS A 142 -8.01 3.94 10.31
C LYS A 142 -9.45 3.46 10.29
N ILE A 143 -9.84 2.63 9.32
CA ILE A 143 -11.19 2.06 9.25
C ILE A 143 -11.45 1.20 10.48
N GLN A 144 -12.60 1.42 11.12
CA GLN A 144 -13.07 0.62 12.24
C GLN A 144 -14.28 -0.23 11.85
N VAL A 145 -14.55 -1.27 12.64
CA VAL A 145 -15.67 -2.19 12.36
C VAL A 145 -17.01 -1.47 12.36
N HIS A 146 -17.18 -0.46 13.23
CA HIS A 146 -18.41 0.32 13.31
C HIS A 146 -18.63 1.26 12.10
N ASP A 147 -17.59 1.51 11.30
CA ASP A 147 -17.69 2.28 10.06
C ASP A 147 -18.29 1.44 8.91
N ILE A 148 -18.46 0.13 9.13
CA ILE A 148 -18.87 -0.83 8.10
C ILE A 148 -20.26 -1.36 8.42
N GLU A 149 -21.18 -1.14 7.50
CA GLU A 149 -22.53 -1.68 7.52
C GLU A 149 -22.66 -2.77 6.45
N LEU A 150 -23.21 -3.92 6.84
CA LEU A 150 -23.47 -5.04 5.94
C LEU A 150 -24.97 -5.15 5.67
N GLU A 151 -25.34 -5.22 4.40
CA GLU A 151 -26.70 -5.51 3.97
C GLU A 151 -26.79 -6.97 3.52
N THR A 152 -27.74 -7.71 4.08
CA THR A 152 -28.01 -9.09 3.69
C THR A 152 -29.31 -9.19 2.92
N ASN A 153 -29.34 -10.10 1.94
CA ASN A 153 -30.57 -10.44 1.25
C ASN A 153 -31.48 -11.23 2.23
N PRO A 154 -32.73 -10.78 2.47
CA PRO A 154 -33.62 -11.38 3.46
C PRO A 154 -34.05 -12.82 3.11
N GLU A 155 -34.01 -13.21 1.84
CA GLU A 155 -34.43 -14.54 1.40
C GLU A 155 -33.31 -15.58 1.49
N THR A 156 -32.06 -15.17 1.20
CA THR A 156 -30.90 -16.09 1.16
C THR A 156 -30.00 -15.97 2.38
N GLY A 157 -30.11 -14.90 3.17
CA GLY A 157 -29.22 -14.57 4.28
C GLY A 157 -27.81 -14.15 3.85
N LEU A 158 -27.54 -14.09 2.54
CA LEU A 158 -26.22 -13.73 2.02
C LEU A 158 -26.01 -12.23 2.05
N VAL A 159 -24.81 -11.80 2.45
CA VAL A 159 -24.39 -10.39 2.34
C VAL A 159 -24.31 -10.01 0.87
N ILE A 160 -25.02 -8.95 0.48
CA ILE A 160 -25.09 -8.44 -0.88
C ILE A 160 -24.33 -7.12 -1.04
N THR A 161 -24.27 -6.32 0.02
CA THR A 161 -23.68 -4.98 0.00
C THR A 161 -22.87 -4.75 1.27
N LEU A 162 -21.73 -4.08 1.12
CA LEU A 162 -20.93 -3.51 2.20
C LEU A 162 -20.89 -2.00 2.00
N THR A 163 -21.37 -1.26 2.99
CA THR A 163 -21.34 0.21 3.01
C THR A 163 -20.28 0.66 4.00
N LEU A 164 -19.33 1.47 3.54
CA LEU A 164 -18.24 2.01 4.34
C LEU A 164 -18.44 3.51 4.55
N HIS A 165 -18.57 3.92 5.80
CA HIS A 165 -18.68 5.31 6.24
C HIS A 165 -17.30 5.79 6.70
N LEU A 166 -16.65 6.65 5.93
CA LEU A 166 -15.34 7.17 6.35
C LEU A 166 -15.49 8.40 7.24
N PRO A 167 -14.82 8.44 8.42
CA PRO A 167 -14.87 9.60 9.30
C PRO A 167 -14.12 10.81 8.73
N PHE A 168 -13.15 10.59 7.84
CA PHE A 168 -12.41 11.65 7.15
C PHE A 168 -11.92 11.14 5.78
N CYS A 169 -11.85 12.04 4.80
CA CYS A 169 -11.32 11.76 3.48
C CYS A 169 -10.54 12.99 3.00
N LYS A 170 -9.27 12.82 2.64
CA LYS A 170 -8.36 13.91 2.27
C LYS A 170 -8.78 14.64 0.99
N THR A 171 -9.62 14.02 0.15
CA THR A 171 -10.17 14.65 -1.07
C THR A 171 -11.43 15.48 -0.79
N SER A 172 -12.03 15.39 0.40
CA SER A 172 -13.15 16.24 0.81
C SER A 172 -12.60 17.48 1.52
N GLN A 173 -12.34 18.56 0.78
CA GLN A 173 -11.93 19.83 1.39
C GLN A 173 -13.10 20.59 2.05
N PHE A 174 -14.37 20.31 1.69
CA PHE A 174 -15.51 21.18 2.04
C PHE A 174 -16.90 20.50 2.16
N GLY A 175 -17.03 19.19 2.40
CA GLY A 175 -18.38 18.57 2.44
C GLY A 175 -18.56 17.26 3.21
N GLU A 176 -19.84 16.89 3.41
CA GLU A 176 -20.29 15.59 3.89
C GLU A 176 -19.72 14.47 3.01
N ILE A 177 -18.99 13.53 3.60
CA ILE A 177 -18.41 12.39 2.89
C ILE A 177 -19.53 11.39 2.67
N LYS A 178 -19.87 11.14 1.39
CA LYS A 178 -20.82 10.09 1.05
C LYS A 178 -20.18 8.72 1.34
N PRO A 179 -20.96 7.76 1.87
CA PRO A 179 -20.44 6.42 2.11
C PRO A 179 -20.10 5.72 0.80
N PHE A 180 -19.10 4.84 0.87
CA PHE A 180 -18.70 3.98 -0.23
C PHE A 180 -19.53 2.70 -0.18
N VAL A 181 -20.29 2.45 -1.24
CA VAL A 181 -21.16 1.27 -1.33
C VAL A 181 -20.52 0.25 -2.27
N PHE A 182 -20.21 -0.93 -1.74
CA PHE A 182 -19.61 -2.02 -2.49
C PHE A 182 -20.59 -3.19 -2.58
N HIS A 183 -20.94 -3.58 -3.80
CA HIS A 183 -21.75 -4.77 -4.03
C HIS A 183 -20.88 -6.00 -4.21
N VAL A 184 -21.43 -7.18 -3.93
CA VAL A 184 -20.78 -8.45 -4.27
C VAL A 184 -20.52 -8.51 -5.76
N MET A 185 -19.25 -8.65 -6.13
CA MET A 185 -18.83 -8.83 -7.51
C MET A 185 -18.96 -10.29 -7.96
N PRO A 186 -19.15 -10.56 -9.27
CA PRO A 186 -19.11 -11.91 -9.84
C PRO A 186 -17.76 -12.61 -9.64
N ASP A 187 -17.75 -13.94 -9.76
CA ASP A 187 -16.56 -14.78 -9.48
C ASP A 187 -15.33 -14.41 -10.31
N GLN A 188 -15.51 -14.01 -11.56
CA GLN A 188 -14.42 -13.54 -12.42
C GLN A 188 -13.67 -12.32 -11.85
N TYR A 189 -14.32 -11.54 -10.98
CA TYR A 189 -13.75 -10.38 -10.30
C TYR A 189 -13.61 -10.60 -8.78
N ALA A 190 -13.54 -11.85 -8.34
CA ALA A 190 -13.38 -12.17 -6.91
C ALA A 190 -12.18 -11.48 -6.26
N HIS A 191 -11.10 -11.28 -7.03
CA HIS A 191 -9.87 -10.60 -6.60
C HIS A 191 -10.04 -9.09 -6.33
N LEU A 192 -11.13 -8.47 -6.78
CA LEU A 192 -11.48 -7.07 -6.50
C LEU A 192 -12.69 -6.94 -5.56
N CYS A 193 -13.28 -8.07 -5.15
CA CYS A 193 -14.53 -8.08 -4.42
C CYS A 193 -14.31 -7.73 -2.94
N VAL A 194 -14.49 -6.45 -2.60
CA VAL A 194 -14.37 -5.92 -1.22
C VAL A 194 -15.22 -6.72 -0.24
N VAL A 195 -16.47 -7.04 -0.60
CA VAL A 195 -17.38 -7.80 0.27
C VAL A 195 -16.79 -9.17 0.63
N ARG A 196 -16.31 -9.93 -0.37
CA ARG A 196 -15.71 -11.26 -0.14
C ARG A 196 -14.43 -11.17 0.66
N ALA A 197 -13.57 -10.22 0.33
CA ALA A 197 -12.31 -10.00 1.05
C ALA A 197 -12.57 -9.64 2.52
N TYR A 198 -13.57 -8.79 2.79
CA TYR A 198 -13.95 -8.38 4.14
C TYR A 198 -14.52 -9.55 4.95
N LEU A 199 -15.48 -10.28 4.41
CA LEU A 199 -16.06 -11.44 5.09
C LEU A 199 -15.00 -12.51 5.41
N ARG A 200 -14.08 -12.74 4.47
CA ARG A 200 -12.96 -13.65 4.68
C ARG A 200 -12.03 -13.15 5.78
N TRP A 201 -11.75 -11.85 5.80
CA TRP A 201 -10.91 -11.25 6.83
C TRP A 201 -11.54 -11.39 8.22
N ILE A 202 -12.80 -11.00 8.41
CA ILE A 202 -13.49 -11.11 9.70
C ILE A 202 -13.55 -12.56 10.18
N LEU A 203 -13.79 -13.52 9.28
CA LEU A 203 -13.80 -14.94 9.62
C LEU A 203 -12.44 -15.43 10.16
N VAL A 204 -11.35 -14.98 9.54
CA VAL A 204 -9.97 -15.42 9.86
C VAL A 204 -9.38 -14.65 11.05
N SER A 205 -9.75 -13.37 11.19
CA SER A 205 -9.25 -12.47 12.23
C SER A 205 -10.03 -12.61 13.53
N GLY A 206 -11.33 -12.92 13.46
CA GLY A 206 -12.24 -12.93 14.61
C GLY A 206 -12.49 -11.54 15.21
N ILE A 207 -12.14 -10.46 14.50
CA ILE A 207 -12.32 -9.09 14.98
C ILE A 207 -13.81 -8.73 14.90
N THR A 208 -14.38 -8.31 16.03
CA THR A 208 -15.78 -7.86 16.12
C THR A 208 -15.92 -6.38 16.42
N GLU A 209 -14.84 -5.71 16.87
CA GLU A 209 -14.85 -4.30 17.28
C GLU A 209 -13.48 -3.64 17.06
N GLY A 210 -13.45 -2.30 17.09
CA GLY A 210 -12.21 -1.52 16.95
C GLY A 210 -11.70 -1.43 15.51
N TYR A 211 -10.38 -1.32 15.35
CA TYR A 211 -9.75 -1.21 14.02
C TYR A 211 -9.88 -2.51 13.23
N VAL A 212 -10.20 -2.38 11.93
CA VAL A 212 -10.24 -3.50 10.98
C VAL A 212 -8.84 -3.98 10.63
N PHE A 213 -7.90 -3.04 10.46
CA PHE A 213 -6.51 -3.30 10.14
C PHE A 213 -5.65 -3.15 11.40
N ARG A 214 -5.48 -4.25 12.13
CA ARG A 214 -4.72 -4.25 13.38
C ARG A 214 -3.27 -4.61 13.12
N LYS A 215 -2.39 -4.15 14.00
CA LYS A 215 -0.98 -4.48 13.92
C LYS A 215 -0.74 -6.00 13.86
N MET A 216 0.08 -6.43 12.91
CA MET A 216 0.47 -7.82 12.78
C MET A 216 1.74 -8.09 13.58
N CYS A 217 1.65 -9.02 14.53
CA CYS A 217 2.74 -9.55 15.31
C CYS A 217 3.42 -10.73 14.60
N ALA A 218 4.59 -11.12 15.11
CA ALA A 218 5.32 -12.27 14.62
C ALA A 218 4.45 -13.56 14.59
N ASN A 219 4.71 -14.39 13.57
CA ASN A 219 4.01 -15.64 13.30
C ASN A 219 2.50 -15.46 13.02
N ASP A 220 2.16 -14.48 12.17
CA ASP A 220 0.79 -14.28 11.67
C ASP A 220 -0.24 -14.05 12.79
N ARG A 221 0.18 -13.36 13.85
CA ARG A 221 -0.68 -13.05 15.00
C ARG A 221 -1.21 -11.63 14.89
N ILE A 222 -2.47 -11.45 15.21
CA ILE A 222 -3.08 -10.12 15.30
C ILE A 222 -2.82 -9.60 16.72
N ALA A 223 -2.44 -8.33 16.84
CA ALA A 223 -2.29 -7.69 18.15
C ALA A 223 -3.64 -7.64 18.90
N GLU A 224 -3.61 -7.94 20.20
CA GLU A 224 -4.80 -7.84 21.07
C GLU A 224 -5.18 -6.37 21.31
N GLU A 225 -4.17 -5.49 21.35
CA GLU A 225 -4.33 -4.05 21.48
C GLU A 225 -5.14 -3.49 20.30
N ASN A 226 -6.08 -2.59 20.61
CA ASN A 226 -6.88 -1.89 19.62
C ASN A 226 -6.10 -0.74 18.99
N GLU A 227 -4.99 -1.08 18.33
CA GLU A 227 -4.14 -0.13 17.62
C GLU A 227 -4.08 -0.48 16.12
N PRO A 228 -4.16 0.53 15.25
CA PRO A 228 -4.05 0.31 13.82
C PRO A 228 -2.63 -0.11 13.46
N MET A 229 -2.50 -0.90 12.40
CA MET A 229 -1.22 -1.15 11.76
C MET A 229 -0.59 0.18 11.28
N THR A 230 0.74 0.28 11.29
CA THR A 230 1.42 1.45 10.72
C THR A 230 1.53 1.33 9.19
N SER A 231 1.56 2.47 8.50
CA SER A 231 1.72 2.52 7.05
C SER A 231 3.02 1.83 6.59
N GLU A 232 4.10 1.90 7.38
CA GLU A 232 5.34 1.19 7.08
C GLU A 232 5.18 -0.33 7.14
N GLN A 233 4.49 -0.85 8.17
CA GLN A 233 4.26 -2.29 8.28
C GLN A 233 3.39 -2.81 7.12
N PHE A 234 2.34 -2.08 6.77
CA PHE A 234 1.49 -2.45 5.63
C PHE A 234 2.27 -2.46 4.31
N LEU A 235 3.11 -1.45 4.07
CA LEU A 235 3.94 -1.38 2.87
C LEU A 235 5.00 -2.47 2.84
N GLU A 236 5.60 -2.83 3.98
CA GLU A 236 6.53 -3.97 4.07
C GLU A 236 5.84 -5.28 3.69
N MET A 237 4.65 -5.52 4.22
CA MET A 237 3.82 -6.68 3.86
C MET A 237 3.49 -6.69 2.37
N PHE A 238 3.11 -5.54 1.79
CA PHE A 238 2.85 -5.43 0.36
C PHE A 238 4.09 -5.77 -0.48
N ARG A 239 5.26 -5.22 -0.14
CA ARG A 239 6.52 -5.50 -0.86
C ARG A 239 6.88 -6.99 -0.83
N ASN A 240 6.75 -7.63 0.33
CA ASN A 240 7.03 -9.05 0.45
C ASN A 240 6.05 -9.89 -0.39
N ASN A 241 4.79 -9.49 -0.47
CA ASN A 241 3.79 -10.12 -1.34
C ASN A 241 4.11 -9.94 -2.83
N LEU A 242 4.67 -8.78 -3.23
CA LEU A 242 5.15 -8.57 -4.60
C LEU A 242 6.31 -9.51 -4.94
N VAL A 243 7.25 -9.69 -4.00
CA VAL A 243 8.37 -10.63 -4.18
C VAL A 243 7.88 -12.06 -4.38
N ASP A 244 6.86 -12.48 -3.62
CA ASP A 244 6.25 -13.82 -3.75
C ASP A 244 5.71 -14.09 -5.16
N VAL A 245 5.17 -13.07 -5.84
CA VAL A 245 4.67 -13.18 -7.22
C VAL A 245 5.72 -12.82 -8.28
N GLY A 246 6.99 -12.63 -7.87
CA GLY A 246 8.10 -12.34 -8.77
C GLY A 246 8.12 -10.91 -9.33
N VAL A 247 7.45 -9.97 -8.66
CA VAL A 247 7.39 -8.55 -9.04
C VAL A 247 8.38 -7.76 -8.20
N ASP A 248 9.22 -6.95 -8.86
CA ASP A 248 10.16 -6.07 -8.16
C ASP A 248 9.38 -5.04 -7.29
N PRO A 249 9.60 -5.01 -5.96
CA PRO A 249 8.92 -4.07 -5.07
C PRO A 249 9.49 -2.65 -5.14
N LEU A 250 10.71 -2.45 -5.65
CA LEU A 250 11.41 -1.16 -5.64
C LEU A 250 10.65 0.01 -6.29
N PRO A 251 9.86 -0.18 -7.37
CA PRO A 251 9.06 0.88 -7.98
C PRO A 251 7.89 1.37 -7.10
N TYR A 252 7.48 0.58 -6.10
CA TYR A 252 6.35 0.85 -5.22
C TYR A 252 6.75 1.59 -3.94
N GLY A 253 8.02 2.03 -3.88
CA GLY A 253 8.64 2.76 -2.77
C GLY A 253 9.31 1.83 -1.80
#